data_AF-A0A951S6G3-F1
#
_entry.id   AF-A0A951S6G3-F1
#
_cell.length_a   1.000
_cell.length_b   1.000
_cell.length_c   1.000
_cell.angle_alpha   90.00
_cell.angle_beta   90.00
_cell.angle_gamma   90.00
#
_symmetry.space_group_name_H-M   'P 1'
#
loop_
_entity.id
_entity.type
_entity.pdbx_description
1 polymer ?
#
loop_
_entity_poly.entity_id
_entity_poly.type
_entity_poly.pdbx_seq_one_letter_code
_entity_poly.pdbx_strand_id
1 'polypeptide(L)'
;MINNSFLLTISSFTPPFWLVIPFISLLLLIAIGPLFFAKFWHHQYKKIAVAIGVGVALFYLIVYKQPIIVAETFAEYVSFISLLLALYVASGGIYVFADFESKAKVNILFLFAGAILANFIGTTGASVLLIRPFMRINRYRLQPYHVVFFIFFVSNLGGLLTPIGDPPLFMGFLKGIPFFWPTVHLFLPWIIAL
;
A
#
# COMPACT_ATOMS: atom_id res chain seq x y z
N MET A 1 -9.34 32.64 -3.91
CA MET A 1 -9.06 32.39 -5.33
C MET A 1 -7.55 32.42 -5.53
N ILE A 2 -6.88 31.29 -5.27
CA ILE A 2 -5.45 31.15 -5.55
C ILE A 2 -5.36 30.87 -7.04
N ASN A 3 -4.76 31.81 -7.77
CA ASN A 3 -4.71 31.84 -9.22
C ASN A 3 -4.07 30.55 -9.78
N ASN A 4 -4.84 29.80 -10.57
CA ASN A 4 -4.39 28.68 -11.39
C ASN A 4 -3.27 29.06 -12.38
N SER A 5 -2.95 30.35 -12.54
CA SER A 5 -1.88 30.83 -13.40
C SER A 5 -0.47 30.70 -12.80
N PHE A 6 -0.32 30.56 -11.48
CA PHE A 6 1.01 30.37 -10.86
C PHE A 6 1.54 28.93 -11.05
N LEU A 7 0.65 27.94 -11.08
CA LEU A 7 1.00 26.54 -11.37
C LEU A 7 1.37 26.30 -12.84
N LEU A 8 0.93 27.19 -13.75
CA LEU A 8 1.23 27.11 -15.18
C LEU A 8 2.57 27.78 -15.55
N THR A 9 3.24 28.46 -14.62
CA THR A 9 4.56 29.09 -14.87
C THR A 9 5.74 28.20 -14.50
N ILE A 10 5.49 27.02 -13.92
CA ILE A 10 6.51 25.97 -13.79
C ILE A 10 6.70 25.40 -15.19
N SER A 11 7.76 25.85 -15.85
CA SER A 11 8.29 25.32 -17.11
C SER A 11 7.84 23.89 -17.39
N SER A 12 7.24 23.68 -18.55
CA SER A 12 6.86 22.40 -19.16
C SER A 12 8.09 21.51 -19.37
N PHE A 13 8.72 21.10 -18.27
CA PHE A 13 9.83 20.19 -18.28
C PHE A 13 9.26 18.79 -18.09
N THR A 14 8.84 18.18 -19.20
CA THR A 14 8.49 16.77 -19.18
C THR A 14 9.79 15.98 -18.98
N PRO A 15 9.93 15.24 -17.86
CA PRO A 15 11.11 14.41 -17.67
C PRO A 15 11.17 13.41 -18.84
N PRO A 16 12.35 13.20 -19.43
CA PRO A 16 12.49 12.30 -20.54
C PRO A 16 12.13 10.87 -20.14
N PHE A 17 11.53 10.13 -21.08
CA PHE A 17 10.96 8.80 -20.82
C PHE A 17 11.97 7.79 -20.26
N TRP A 18 13.25 7.91 -20.58
CA TRP A 18 14.30 7.03 -20.07
C TRP A 18 14.47 7.12 -18.54
N LEU A 19 13.97 8.16 -17.88
CA LEU A 19 13.98 8.25 -16.41
C LEU A 19 13.08 7.22 -15.72
N VAL A 20 12.23 6.53 -16.48
CA VAL A 20 11.42 5.41 -15.97
C VAL A 20 12.26 4.12 -15.85
N ILE A 21 13.43 4.04 -16.52
CA ILE A 21 14.29 2.84 -16.52
C ILE A 21 14.64 2.37 -15.09
N PRO A 22 15.12 3.23 -14.17
CA PRO A 22 15.45 2.80 -12.81
C PRO A 22 14.25 2.18 -12.07
N PHE A 23 13.05 2.71 -12.29
CA PHE A 23 11.82 2.18 -11.70
C PHE A 23 11.46 0.81 -12.28
N ILE A 24 11.47 0.64 -13.61
CA ILE A 24 11.23 -0.64 -14.26
C ILE A 24 12.28 -1.67 -13.86
N SER A 25 13.55 -1.27 -13.82
CA SER A 25 14.65 -2.14 -13.36
C SER A 25 14.43 -2.60 -11.92
N LEU A 26 14.00 -1.71 -11.02
CA LEU A 26 13.69 -2.08 -9.64
C LEU A 26 12.53 -3.08 -9.58
N LEU A 27 11.45 -2.88 -10.35
CA LEU A 27 10.31 -3.82 -10.39
C LEU A 27 10.72 -5.20 -10.91
N LEU A 28 11.50 -5.24 -12.00
CA LEU A 28 12.04 -6.49 -12.54
C LEU A 28 12.94 -7.19 -11.53
N LEU A 29 13.81 -6.44 -10.84
CA LEU A 29 14.67 -6.99 -9.81
C LEU A 29 13.87 -7.57 -8.63
N ILE A 30 12.79 -6.92 -8.21
CA ILE A 30 11.90 -7.44 -7.14
C ILE A 30 11.19 -8.73 -7.59
N ALA A 31 10.77 -8.82 -8.85
CA ALA A 31 10.08 -10.00 -9.38
C ALA A 31 11.05 -11.18 -9.62
N ILE A 32 12.22 -10.91 -10.18
CA ILE A 32 13.18 -11.92 -10.66
C ILE A 32 14.19 -12.30 -9.56
N GLY A 33 14.61 -11.35 -8.74
CA GLY A 33 15.65 -11.52 -7.72
C GLY A 33 15.40 -12.70 -6.76
N PRO A 34 14.19 -12.84 -6.16
CA PRO A 34 13.84 -13.97 -5.33
C PRO A 34 13.88 -15.32 -6.07
N LEU A 35 13.56 -15.34 -7.36
CA LEU A 35 13.44 -16.57 -8.15
C LEU A 35 14.82 -17.16 -8.52
N PHE A 36 15.76 -16.30 -8.94
CA PHE A 36 17.08 -16.75 -9.41
C PHE A 36 18.17 -16.71 -8.34
N PHE A 37 18.12 -15.75 -7.41
CA PHE A 37 19.20 -15.49 -6.45
C PHE A 37 18.68 -15.19 -5.03
N ALA A 38 17.77 -16.01 -4.53
CA ALA A 38 17.07 -15.81 -3.25
C ALA A 38 17.98 -15.36 -2.08
N LYS A 39 19.07 -16.10 -1.81
CA LYS A 39 19.98 -15.80 -0.67
C LYS A 39 20.62 -14.43 -0.78
N PHE A 40 21.11 -14.07 -1.98
CA PHE A 40 21.73 -12.77 -2.23
C PHE A 40 20.68 -11.65 -2.17
N TRP A 41 19.55 -11.86 -2.84
CA TRP A 41 18.47 -10.89 -2.92
C TRP A 41 17.95 -10.52 -1.53
N HIS A 42 17.59 -11.50 -0.70
CA HIS A 42 17.08 -11.22 0.65
C HIS A 42 18.06 -10.44 1.52
N HIS A 43 19.36 -10.60 1.31
CA HIS A 43 20.38 -9.88 2.08
C HIS A 43 20.67 -8.47 1.54
N GLN A 44 20.68 -8.28 0.21
CA GLN A 44 21.11 -7.03 -0.42
C GLN A 44 19.98 -6.15 -0.96
N TYR A 45 18.72 -6.63 -1.01
CA TYR A 45 17.62 -5.88 -1.65
C TYR A 45 17.48 -4.46 -1.12
N LYS A 46 17.64 -4.27 0.20
CA LYS A 46 17.54 -2.95 0.85
C LYS A 46 18.56 -1.98 0.28
N LYS A 47 19.80 -2.44 0.12
CA LYS A 47 20.89 -1.62 -0.41
C LYS A 47 20.69 -1.30 -1.88
N ILE A 48 20.23 -2.28 -2.66
CA ILE A 48 19.96 -2.10 -4.10
C ILE A 48 18.83 -1.07 -4.30
N ALA A 49 17.71 -1.23 -3.58
CA ALA A 49 16.57 -0.31 -3.66
C ALA A 49 16.95 1.12 -3.25
N VAL A 50 17.69 1.27 -2.14
CA VAL A 50 18.18 2.58 -1.68
C VAL A 50 19.18 3.17 -2.67
N ALA A 51 20.12 2.39 -3.20
CA ALA A 51 21.10 2.87 -4.17
C ALA A 51 20.44 3.39 -5.46
N ILE A 52 19.45 2.66 -5.99
CA ILE A 52 18.68 3.10 -7.16
C ILE A 52 17.90 4.38 -6.85
N GLY A 53 17.20 4.42 -5.71
CA GLY A 53 16.42 5.60 -5.30
C GLY A 53 17.29 6.86 -5.07
N VAL A 54 18.42 6.70 -4.38
CA VAL A 54 19.40 7.78 -4.17
C VAL A 54 20.01 8.22 -5.50
N GLY A 55 20.30 7.28 -6.41
CA GLY A 55 20.79 7.59 -7.75
C GLY A 55 19.83 8.50 -8.53
N VAL A 56 18.53 8.20 -8.49
CA VAL A 56 17.50 9.05 -9.11
C VAL A 56 17.41 10.41 -8.42
N ALA A 57 17.41 10.45 -7.09
CA ALA A 57 17.37 11.70 -6.33
C ALA A 57 18.58 12.62 -6.65
N LEU A 58 19.79 12.06 -6.65
CA LEU A 58 21.02 12.78 -7.00
C LEU A 58 20.99 13.29 -8.44
N PHE A 59 20.45 12.50 -9.36
CA PHE A 59 20.30 12.92 -10.74
C PHE A 59 19.35 14.13 -10.87
N TYR A 60 18.23 14.15 -10.14
CA TYR A 60 17.34 15.31 -10.07
C TYR A 60 17.99 16.54 -9.41
N LEU A 61 18.86 16.34 -8.42
CA LEU A 61 19.59 17.43 -7.75
C LEU A 61 20.71 18.04 -8.60
N ILE A 62 21.52 17.20 -9.25
CA ILE A 62 22.75 17.63 -9.92
C ILE A 62 22.49 18.02 -11.38
N VAL A 63 21.75 17.19 -12.12
CA VAL A 63 21.54 17.37 -13.57
C VAL A 63 20.35 18.30 -13.82
N TYR A 64 19.20 17.98 -13.21
CA TYR A 64 17.98 18.78 -13.38
C TYR A 64 17.92 20.02 -12.49
N LYS A 65 18.75 20.09 -11.44
CA LYS A 65 18.80 21.22 -10.49
C LYS A 65 17.43 21.59 -9.93
N GLN A 66 16.61 20.57 -9.64
CA GLN A 66 15.25 20.72 -9.09
C GLN A 66 15.20 20.21 -7.63
N PRO A 67 15.83 20.91 -6.68
CA PRO A 67 15.85 20.49 -5.28
C PRO A 67 14.46 20.49 -4.63
N ILE A 68 13.55 21.34 -5.11
CA ILE A 68 12.18 21.43 -4.59
C ILE A 68 11.42 20.13 -4.79
N ILE A 69 11.53 19.49 -5.97
CA ILE A 69 10.81 18.26 -6.29
C ILE A 69 11.31 17.11 -5.42
N VAL A 70 12.63 17.04 -5.21
CA VAL A 70 13.23 16.01 -4.36
C VAL A 70 12.80 16.21 -2.90
N ALA A 71 12.76 17.45 -2.41
CA ALA A 71 12.32 17.77 -1.06
C ALA A 71 10.82 17.46 -0.84
N GLU A 72 9.96 17.84 -1.78
CA GLU A 72 8.52 17.56 -1.74
C GLU A 72 8.26 16.05 -1.76
N THR A 73 8.89 15.33 -2.69
CA THR A 73 8.80 13.86 -2.76
C THR A 73 9.28 13.22 -1.46
N PHE A 74 10.38 13.71 -0.88
CA PHE A 74 10.87 13.21 0.40
C PHE A 74 9.87 13.46 1.55
N ALA A 75 9.23 14.63 1.59
CA ALA A 75 8.20 14.93 2.57
C ALA A 75 6.96 14.02 2.42
N GLU A 76 6.55 13.70 1.19
CA GLU A 76 5.50 12.72 0.91
C GLU A 76 5.88 11.33 1.47
N TYR A 77 7.12 10.88 1.22
CA TYR A 77 7.64 9.61 1.75
C TYR A 77 7.65 9.57 3.28
N VAL A 78 8.13 10.63 3.94
CA VAL A 78 8.14 10.72 5.40
C VAL A 78 6.71 10.67 5.97
N SER A 79 5.78 11.37 5.33
CA SER A 79 4.36 11.36 5.71
C SER A 79 3.76 9.96 5.57
N PHE A 80 4.05 9.27 4.47
CA PHE A 80 3.63 7.89 4.23
C PHE A 80 4.21 6.90 5.25
N ILE A 81 5.51 6.97 5.52
CA ILE A 81 6.18 6.11 6.52
C ILE A 81 5.58 6.36 7.90
N SER A 82 5.31 7.62 8.26
CA SER A 82 4.72 7.97 9.55
C SER A 82 3.32 7.38 9.72
N LEU A 83 2.48 7.44 8.68
CA LEU A 83 1.16 6.80 8.69
C LEU A 83 1.27 5.27 8.87
N LEU A 84 2.12 4.61 8.06
CA LEU A 84 2.32 3.17 8.15
C LEU A 84 2.83 2.75 9.53
N LEU A 85 3.76 3.53 10.11
CA LEU A 85 4.28 3.27 11.44
C LEU A 85 3.19 3.42 12.50
N ALA A 86 2.39 4.49 12.45
CA ALA A 86 1.28 4.68 13.37
C ALA A 86 0.28 3.52 13.29
N LEU A 87 -0.05 3.07 12.08
CA LEU A 87 -0.96 1.96 11.86
C LEU A 87 -0.39 0.62 12.35
N TYR A 88 0.90 0.39 12.10
CA TYR A 88 1.61 -0.80 12.57
C TYR A 88 1.67 -0.84 14.10
N VAL A 89 1.98 0.27 14.76
CA VAL A 89 2.01 0.36 16.23
C VAL A 89 0.62 0.19 16.82
N ALA A 90 -0.39 0.88 16.26
CA ALA A 90 -1.77 0.80 16.72
C ALA A 90 -2.36 -0.62 16.57
N SER A 91 -2.09 -1.29 15.45
CA SER A 91 -2.66 -2.61 15.17
C SER A 91 -1.83 -3.76 15.73
N GLY A 92 -0.50 -3.61 15.79
CA GLY A 92 0.44 -4.67 16.13
C GLY A 92 0.37 -5.13 17.60
N GLY A 93 -0.10 -4.26 18.49
CA GLY A 93 -0.33 -4.60 19.90
C GLY A 93 -1.67 -5.28 20.18
N ILE A 94 -2.59 -5.33 19.21
CA ILE A 94 -3.93 -5.86 19.42
C ILE A 94 -3.94 -7.37 19.15
N TYR A 95 -4.22 -8.14 20.19
CA TYR A 95 -4.45 -9.57 20.07
C TYR A 95 -5.95 -9.86 20.06
N VAL A 96 -6.47 -10.24 18.89
CA VAL A 96 -7.87 -10.69 18.77
C VAL A 96 -7.94 -12.19 18.98
N PHE A 97 -8.64 -12.58 20.06
CA PHE A 97 -9.01 -13.95 20.32
C PHE A 97 -10.40 -14.23 19.76
N ALA A 98 -10.50 -15.15 18.81
CA ALA A 98 -11.75 -15.66 18.28
C ALA A 98 -11.67 -17.19 18.21
N ASP A 99 -12.60 -17.88 18.88
CA ASP A 99 -12.74 -19.33 18.84
C ASP A 99 -14.20 -19.66 18.53
N PHE A 100 -14.51 -19.65 17.23
CA PHE A 100 -15.82 -19.96 16.70
C PHE A 100 -15.80 -21.33 16.03
N GLU A 101 -16.96 -21.98 15.98
CA GLU A 101 -17.09 -23.19 15.18
C GLU A 101 -16.81 -22.91 13.71
N SER A 102 -16.03 -23.80 13.12
CA SER A 102 -15.65 -23.74 11.71
C SER A 102 -16.86 -24.01 10.82
N LYS A 103 -17.62 -22.97 10.47
CA LYS A 103 -18.75 -23.00 9.51
C LYS A 103 -18.49 -22.08 8.32
N ALA A 104 -19.07 -22.37 7.17
CA ALA A 104 -18.93 -21.54 5.96
C ALA A 104 -19.46 -20.12 6.19
N LYS A 105 -20.63 -20.01 6.83
CA LYS A 105 -21.25 -18.71 7.19
C LYS A 105 -20.35 -17.85 8.08
N VAL A 106 -19.65 -18.46 9.04
CA VAL A 106 -18.71 -17.75 9.94
C VAL A 106 -17.56 -17.17 9.14
N ASN A 107 -16.97 -17.93 8.20
CA ASN A 107 -15.89 -17.43 7.36
C ASN A 107 -16.33 -16.27 6.47
N ILE A 108 -17.49 -16.38 5.81
CA ILE A 108 -18.01 -15.32 4.95
C ILE A 108 -18.23 -14.04 5.77
N LEU A 109 -18.88 -14.15 6.93
CA LEU A 109 -19.12 -13.01 7.82
C LEU A 109 -17.82 -12.40 8.33
N PHE A 110 -16.84 -13.25 8.68
CA PHE A 110 -15.53 -12.81 9.15
C PHE A 110 -14.76 -12.05 8.07
N LEU A 111 -14.77 -12.55 6.83
CA LEU A 111 -14.14 -11.89 5.69
C LEU A 111 -14.82 -10.54 5.37
N PHE A 112 -16.15 -10.51 5.37
CA PHE A 112 -16.91 -9.28 5.14
C PHE A 112 -16.66 -8.24 6.24
N ALA A 113 -16.69 -8.64 7.51
CA ALA A 113 -16.34 -7.77 8.62
C ALA A 113 -14.89 -7.28 8.52
N GLY A 114 -13.97 -8.15 8.10
CA GLY A 114 -12.57 -7.80 7.85
C GLY A 114 -12.40 -6.76 6.74
N ALA A 115 -13.15 -6.90 5.63
CA ALA A 115 -13.16 -5.92 4.54
C ALA A 115 -13.66 -4.55 5.00
N ILE A 116 -14.72 -4.51 5.83
CA ILE A 116 -15.22 -3.28 6.44
C ILE A 116 -14.15 -2.67 7.36
N LEU A 117 -13.59 -3.47 8.28
CA LEU A 117 -12.55 -3.02 9.22
C LEU A 117 -11.33 -2.44 8.50
N ALA A 118 -10.90 -3.05 7.39
CA ALA A 118 -9.79 -2.58 6.58
C ALA A 118 -9.99 -1.14 6.04
N ASN A 119 -11.23 -0.67 5.87
CA ASN A 119 -11.49 0.73 5.51
C ASN A 119 -11.20 1.71 6.64
N PHE A 120 -11.17 1.27 7.90
CA PHE A 120 -10.90 2.12 9.06
C PHE A 120 -9.44 2.04 9.52
N ILE A 121 -8.89 0.83 9.60
CA ILE A 121 -7.55 0.56 10.14
C ILE A 121 -6.54 0.15 9.06
N GLY A 122 -6.86 0.37 7.78
CA GLY A 122 -6.01 -0.02 6.66
C GLY A 122 -5.96 -1.53 6.40
N THR A 123 -5.66 -1.91 5.16
CA THR A 123 -5.49 -3.32 4.75
C THR A 123 -4.36 -4.00 5.52
N THR A 124 -3.24 -3.30 5.69
CA THR A 124 -2.07 -3.84 6.39
C THR A 124 -2.38 -4.10 7.86
N GLY A 125 -3.03 -3.14 8.55
CA GLY A 125 -3.43 -3.28 9.95
C GLY A 125 -4.46 -4.38 10.16
N ALA A 126 -5.53 -4.37 9.35
CA ALA A 126 -6.58 -5.40 9.39
C ALA A 126 -6.03 -6.80 9.13
N SER A 127 -5.15 -6.97 8.13
CA SER A 127 -4.58 -8.28 7.80
C SER A 127 -3.69 -8.82 8.92
N VAL A 128 -2.84 -7.99 9.51
CA VAL A 128 -2.00 -8.38 10.65
C VAL A 128 -2.85 -8.82 11.85
N LEU A 129 -3.95 -8.11 12.12
CA LEU A 129 -4.84 -8.35 13.24
C LEU A 129 -5.73 -9.59 13.03
N LEU A 130 -6.23 -9.80 11.82
CA LEU A 130 -7.28 -10.79 11.52
C LEU A 130 -6.78 -12.12 10.95
N ILE A 131 -5.58 -12.19 10.36
CA ILE A 131 -5.12 -13.44 9.73
C ILE A 131 -4.96 -14.58 10.75
N ARG A 132 -4.43 -14.28 11.93
CA ARG A 132 -4.21 -15.26 13.00
C ARG A 132 -5.52 -15.84 13.54
N PRO A 133 -6.52 -15.02 13.96
CA PRO A 133 -7.81 -15.56 14.38
C PRO A 133 -8.53 -16.30 13.25
N PHE A 134 -8.45 -15.82 12.00
CA PHE A 134 -9.06 -16.51 10.86
C PHE A 134 -8.49 -17.91 10.63
N MET A 135 -7.16 -18.07 10.70
CA MET A 135 -6.52 -19.38 10.63
C MET A 135 -6.88 -20.27 11.82
N ARG A 136 -7.03 -19.70 13.03
CA ARG A 136 -7.41 -20.45 14.24
C ARG A 136 -8.83 -21.01 14.15
N ILE A 137 -9.80 -20.21 13.69
CA ILE A 137 -11.19 -20.65 13.46
C ILE A 137 -11.22 -21.82 12.47
N ASN A 138 -10.32 -21.82 11.48
CA ASN A 138 -10.26 -22.82 10.42
C ASN A 138 -9.22 -23.92 10.65
N ARG A 139 -8.59 -24.01 11.83
CA ARG A 139 -7.43 -24.89 12.07
C ARG A 139 -7.58 -26.36 11.62
N TYR A 140 -8.78 -26.93 11.75
CA TYR A 140 -9.05 -28.33 11.41
C TYR A 140 -9.38 -28.58 9.92
N ARG A 141 -9.65 -27.53 9.16
CA ARG A 141 -10.05 -27.59 7.73
C ARG A 141 -9.36 -26.51 6.89
N LEU A 142 -8.23 -26.00 7.38
CA LEU A 142 -7.50 -24.92 6.74
C LEU A 142 -6.94 -25.46 5.41
N GLN A 143 -7.23 -24.74 4.35
CA GLN A 143 -6.79 -25.06 2.99
C GLN A 143 -6.28 -23.77 2.35
N PRO A 144 -5.36 -23.84 1.37
CA PRO A 144 -4.77 -22.66 0.75
C PRO A 144 -5.80 -21.64 0.24
N TYR A 145 -6.94 -22.11 -0.28
CA TYR A 145 -8.00 -21.22 -0.77
C TYR A 145 -8.60 -20.32 0.32
N HIS A 146 -8.66 -20.75 1.59
CA HIS A 146 -9.13 -19.89 2.69
C HIS A 146 -8.23 -18.66 2.83
N VAL A 147 -6.91 -18.86 2.76
CA VAL A 147 -5.92 -17.78 2.84
C VAL A 147 -5.99 -16.90 1.60
N VAL A 148 -6.19 -17.48 0.41
CA VAL A 148 -6.40 -16.71 -0.82
C VAL A 148 -7.65 -15.82 -0.74
N PHE A 149 -8.78 -16.34 -0.25
CA PHE A 149 -9.98 -15.54 -0.02
C PHE A 149 -9.75 -14.44 1.02
N PHE A 150 -9.01 -14.72 2.09
CA PHE A 150 -8.61 -13.70 3.05
C PHE A 150 -7.80 -12.58 2.41
N ILE A 151 -6.82 -12.93 1.56
CA ILE A 151 -6.01 -11.96 0.83
C ILE A 151 -6.89 -11.10 -0.07
N PHE A 152 -7.79 -11.70 -0.86
CA PHE A 152 -8.66 -10.92 -1.73
C PHE A 152 -9.61 -10.01 -0.97
N PHE A 153 -10.36 -10.52 0.01
CA PHE A 153 -11.38 -9.75 0.71
C PHE A 153 -10.80 -8.71 1.66
N VAL A 154 -9.84 -9.09 2.50
CA VAL A 154 -9.34 -8.22 3.58
C VAL A 154 -8.12 -7.42 3.15
N SER A 155 -7.21 -8.02 2.37
CA SER A 155 -5.92 -7.38 2.04
C SER A 155 -5.97 -6.54 0.76
N ASN A 156 -6.82 -6.88 -0.22
CA ASN A 156 -6.84 -6.21 -1.52
C ASN A 156 -8.13 -5.40 -1.77
N LEU A 157 -9.30 -5.98 -1.47
CA LEU A 157 -10.59 -5.29 -1.61
C LEU A 157 -10.89 -4.41 -0.39
N GLY A 158 -10.46 -4.84 0.80
CA GLY A 158 -10.50 -4.01 2.00
C GLY A 158 -9.75 -2.70 1.77
N GLY A 159 -10.16 -1.63 2.47
CA GLY A 159 -9.42 -0.36 2.43
C GLY A 159 -9.72 0.56 1.24
N LEU A 160 -10.37 0.10 0.17
CA LEU A 160 -10.59 0.93 -1.03
C LEU A 160 -11.51 2.14 -0.81
N LEU A 161 -12.23 2.21 0.32
CA LEU A 161 -13.14 3.32 0.59
C LEU A 161 -12.47 4.52 1.25
N THR A 162 -11.25 4.38 1.78
CA THR A 162 -10.55 5.49 2.45
C THR A 162 -9.10 5.60 1.98
N PRO A 163 -8.51 6.81 1.96
CA PRO A 163 -7.09 7.00 1.67
C PRO A 163 -6.13 6.33 2.66
N ILE A 164 -6.63 5.81 3.79
CA ILE A 164 -5.83 5.10 4.80
C ILE A 164 -5.64 3.63 4.41
N GLY A 165 -6.55 3.10 3.59
CA GLY A 165 -6.66 1.70 3.21
C GLY A 165 -5.45 1.12 2.51
N ASP A 166 -5.03 1.80 1.44
CA ASP A 166 -4.01 1.35 0.50
C ASP A 166 -3.03 2.49 0.14
N PRO A 167 -1.76 2.17 -0.14
CA PRO A 167 -0.74 3.17 -0.47
C PRO A 167 -1.08 4.09 -1.65
N PRO A 168 -1.67 3.59 -2.76
CA PRO A 168 -2.05 4.44 -3.88
C PRO A 168 -3.10 5.52 -3.53
N LEU A 169 -4.17 5.18 -2.81
CA LEU A 169 -5.17 6.19 -2.40
C LEU A 169 -4.57 7.20 -1.42
N PHE A 170 -3.67 6.77 -0.53
CA PHE A 170 -2.96 7.69 0.36
C PHE A 170 -2.10 8.69 -0.43
N MET A 171 -1.32 8.22 -1.41
CA MET A 171 -0.56 9.12 -2.28
C MET A 171 -1.47 10.07 -3.05
N GLY A 172 -2.63 9.61 -3.51
CA GLY A 172 -3.65 10.47 -4.12
C GLY A 172 -4.13 11.58 -3.17
N PHE A 173 -4.36 11.23 -1.91
CA PHE A 173 -4.75 12.20 -0.87
C PHE A 173 -3.66 13.24 -0.60
N LEU A 174 -2.38 12.82 -0.49
CA LEU A 174 -1.26 13.76 -0.36
C LEU A 174 -1.16 14.73 -1.55
N LYS A 175 -1.55 14.28 -2.75
CA LYS A 175 -1.62 15.10 -3.97
C LYS A 175 -2.89 15.96 -4.08
N GLY A 176 -3.71 16.03 -3.03
CA GLY A 176 -4.85 16.93 -2.92
C GLY A 176 -6.21 16.33 -3.26
N ILE A 177 -6.32 15.01 -3.46
CA ILE A 177 -7.62 14.36 -3.63
C ILE A 177 -8.40 14.41 -2.29
N PRO A 178 -9.68 14.80 -2.27
CA PRO A 178 -10.47 14.86 -1.03
C PRO A 178 -10.60 13.50 -0.34
N PHE A 179 -10.66 13.49 1.00
CA PHE A 179 -10.70 12.25 1.79
C PHE A 179 -11.86 11.31 1.43
N PHE A 180 -13.06 11.84 1.19
CA PHE A 180 -14.26 11.06 0.86
C PHE A 180 -14.42 10.78 -0.64
N TRP A 181 -13.48 11.23 -1.47
CA TRP A 181 -13.53 10.99 -2.91
C TRP A 181 -13.56 9.48 -3.25
N PRO A 182 -12.69 8.63 -2.65
CA PRO A 182 -12.73 7.18 -2.90
C PRO A 182 -14.05 6.56 -2.44
N THR A 183 -14.57 6.97 -1.29
CA THR A 183 -15.87 6.48 -0.80
C THR A 183 -16.97 6.74 -1.82
N VAL A 184 -17.06 7.96 -2.38
CA VAL A 184 -18.13 8.29 -3.33
C VAL A 184 -18.00 7.53 -4.65
N HIS A 185 -16.77 7.34 -5.17
CA HIS A 185 -16.55 6.77 -6.49
C HIS A 185 -16.37 5.25 -6.49
N LEU A 186 -15.87 4.68 -5.39
CA LEU A 186 -15.53 3.26 -5.28
C LEU A 186 -16.52 2.46 -4.45
N PHE A 187 -17.49 3.09 -3.77
CA PHE A 187 -18.47 2.34 -2.96
C PHE A 187 -19.25 1.30 -3.75
N LEU A 188 -19.76 1.66 -4.94
CA LEU A 188 -20.54 0.74 -5.76
C LEU A 188 -19.67 -0.40 -6.34
N PRO A 189 -18.50 -0.15 -6.96
CA PRO A 189 -17.58 -1.22 -7.35
C PRO A 189 -17.15 -2.11 -6.18
N TRP A 190 -16.92 -1.52 -5.00
CA TRP A 190 -16.46 -2.23 -3.81
C TRP A 190 -17.51 -3.21 -3.28
N ILE A 191 -18.77 -2.79 -3.18
CA ILE A 191 -19.83 -3.67 -2.67
C ILE A 191 -20.24 -4.76 -3.67
N ILE A 192 -20.10 -4.50 -4.97
CA ILE A 192 -20.34 -5.52 -6.02
C ILE A 192 -19.24 -6.58 -6.02
N ALA A 193 -18.01 -6.19 -5.68
CA ALA A 193 -16.86 -7.09 -5.64
C ALA A 193 -16.82 -8.00 -4.38
N LEU A 194 -17.50 -7.60 -3.30
CA LEU A 194 -17.63 -8.37 -2.05
C LEU A 194 -18.76 -9.40 -2.13
#